data_AF-A0A0F2MBS4-F1
#
_entry.id   AF-A0A0F2MBS4-F1
#
_cell.length_a   1.000
_cell.length_b   1.000
_cell.length_c   1.000
_cell.angle_alpha   90.00
_cell.angle_beta   90.00
_cell.angle_gamma   90.00
#
_symmetry.space_group_name_H-M   'P 1'
#
loop_
_entity.id
_entity.type
_entity.pdbx_description
1 polymer ?
#
loop_
_entity_poly.entity_id
_entity_poly.type
_entity_poly.pdbx_seq_one_letter_code
_entity_poly.pdbx_strand_id
1 'polypeptide(L)'
;MHFGSSSSGSERTATILDTSGQPQNWSPIVISGPSGVGKGTLCQKLCERHPDLFATTVSHTTRAPRPGEKHGRDYYFVSWDDFRASVESDAFLEHMEYNGR
;
A
#
# COMPACT_ATOMS: atom_id res chain seq x y z
N MET A 1 -49.69 10.09 2.00
CA MET A 1 -49.81 9.50 3.35
C MET A 1 -49.61 7.99 3.26
N HIS A 2 -48.43 7.50 3.63
CA HIS A 2 -48.28 6.28 4.43
C HIS A 2 -46.91 6.38 5.10
N PHE A 3 -46.91 6.48 6.43
CA PHE A 3 -45.73 6.47 7.27
C PHE A 3 -45.39 5.03 7.63
N GLY A 4 -44.10 4.71 7.68
CA GLY A 4 -43.60 3.49 8.31
C GLY A 4 -42.22 3.16 7.76
N SER A 5 -41.20 2.87 8.54
CA SER A 5 -41.00 2.94 9.98
C SER A 5 -39.50 2.71 10.13
N SER A 6 -38.89 3.42 11.07
CA SER A 6 -37.53 3.22 11.56
C SER A 6 -37.11 1.74 11.62
N SER A 7 -36.04 1.37 10.93
CA SER A 7 -35.18 0.26 11.36
C SER A 7 -33.83 0.86 11.77
N SER A 8 -33.69 0.97 13.08
CA SER A 8 -32.46 1.05 13.87
C SER A 8 -31.16 1.10 13.06
N GLY A 9 -30.41 2.19 13.23
CA GLY A 9 -28.98 2.20 12.98
C GLY A 9 -28.32 1.13 13.85
N SER A 10 -28.13 -0.05 13.29
CA SER A 10 -27.09 -0.96 13.75
C SER A 10 -25.80 -0.23 13.40
N GLU A 11 -25.12 0.30 14.41
CA GLU A 11 -23.68 0.44 14.33
C GLU A 11 -23.17 -0.91 13.86
N ARG A 12 -22.74 -0.95 12.59
CA ARG A 12 -22.04 -2.10 12.07
C ARG A 12 -20.71 -2.10 12.79
N THR A 13 -20.66 -2.71 13.97
CA THR A 13 -19.45 -3.40 14.38
C THR A 13 -19.30 -4.55 13.39
N ALA A 14 -18.87 -4.22 12.17
CA ALA A 14 -18.47 -5.19 11.20
C ALA A 14 -17.41 -6.00 11.91
N THR A 15 -17.68 -7.27 12.16
CA THR A 15 -16.65 -8.21 12.57
C THR A 15 -15.64 -8.15 11.43
N ILE A 16 -14.54 -7.42 11.65
CA ILE A 16 -13.57 -7.09 10.60
C ILE A 16 -12.97 -8.38 10.02
N LEU A 17 -13.04 -9.46 10.82
CA LEU A 17 -12.60 -10.80 10.50
C LEU A 17 -13.81 -11.71 10.19
N ASP A 18 -13.64 -12.60 9.21
CA ASP A 18 -14.52 -13.73 8.97
C ASP A 18 -14.32 -14.84 10.01
N THR A 19 -15.04 -15.96 9.84
CA THR A 19 -14.97 -17.13 10.73
C THR A 19 -13.61 -17.83 10.73
N SER A 20 -12.73 -17.53 9.76
CA SER A 20 -11.35 -18.02 9.69
C SER A 20 -10.33 -17.04 10.30
N GLY A 21 -10.78 -15.89 10.81
CA GLY A 21 -9.91 -14.85 11.35
C GLY A 21 -9.27 -13.98 10.27
N GLN A 22 -9.77 -14.03 9.03
CA GLN A 22 -9.27 -13.27 7.89
C GLN A 22 -10.11 -12.03 7.62
N PRO A 23 -9.52 -10.94 7.11
CA PRO A 23 -10.28 -9.73 6.85
C PRO A 23 -11.34 -9.99 5.76
N GLN A 24 -12.57 -9.52 5.99
CA GLN A 24 -13.64 -9.62 4.97
C GLN A 24 -13.36 -8.75 3.74
N ASN A 25 -12.38 -7.85 3.81
CA ASN A 25 -11.99 -6.95 2.74
C ASN A 25 -10.47 -6.75 2.74
N TRP A 26 -9.85 -6.94 1.57
CA TRP A 26 -8.42 -6.76 1.32
C TRP A 26 -8.08 -5.40 0.73
N SER A 27 -8.90 -4.38 1.02
CA SER A 27 -8.67 -3.02 0.53
C SER A 27 -7.29 -2.52 0.96
N PRO A 28 -6.50 -1.93 0.05
CA PRO A 28 -5.20 -1.35 0.40
C PRO A 28 -5.34 -0.25 1.45
N ILE A 29 -4.33 -0.14 2.33
CA ILE A 29 -4.21 0.93 3.31
C ILE A 29 -3.12 1.88 2.84
N VAL A 30 -3.46 3.17 2.72
CA VAL A 30 -2.51 4.23 2.37
C VAL A 30 -2.09 4.97 3.64
N ILE A 31 -0.78 4.98 3.92
CA ILE A 31 -0.18 5.72 5.04
C ILE A 31 0.61 6.90 4.47
N SER A 32 0.12 8.12 4.68
CA SER A 32 0.71 9.36 4.13
C SER A 32 1.22 10.30 5.24
N GLY A 33 2.12 11.21 4.88
CA GLY A 33 2.74 12.18 5.80
C GLY A 33 4.14 12.61 5.35
N PRO A 34 4.72 13.68 5.93
CA PRO A 34 6.02 14.22 5.52
C PRO A 34 7.19 13.22 5.57
N SER A 35 8.29 13.52 4.90
CA SER A 35 9.52 12.72 5.04
C SER A 35 10.00 12.74 6.49
N GLY A 36 10.53 11.61 6.99
CA GLY A 36 11.07 11.49 8.35
C GLY A 36 10.06 11.22 9.48
N VAL A 37 8.74 11.28 9.26
CA VAL A 37 7.74 11.05 10.33
C VAL A 37 7.57 9.60 10.78
N GLY A 38 8.32 8.65 10.19
CA GLY A 38 8.32 7.25 10.60
C GLY A 38 7.34 6.31 9.88
N LYS A 39 6.77 6.73 8.73
CA LYS A 39 5.82 5.91 7.94
C LYS A 39 6.36 4.50 7.60
N GLY A 40 7.58 4.43 7.06
CA GLY A 40 8.21 3.14 6.72
C GLY A 40 8.40 2.24 7.94
N THR A 41 8.78 2.82 9.09
CA THR A 41 8.89 2.09 10.36
C THR A 41 7.55 1.54 10.83
N LEU A 42 6.46 2.29 10.65
CA LEU A 42 5.11 1.80 10.96
C LEU A 42 4.72 0.63 10.04
N CYS A 43 4.92 0.76 8.73
CA CYS A 43 4.63 -0.31 7.77
C CYS A 43 5.42 -1.59 8.08
N GLN A 44 6.72 -1.46 8.39
CA GLN A 44 7.57 -2.57 8.78
C GLN A 44 7.01 -3.28 10.02
N LYS A 45 6.69 -2.54 11.08
CA LYS A 45 6.13 -3.11 12.33
C LYS A 45 4.78 -3.79 12.11
N LEU A 46 3.95 -3.29 11.20
CA LEU A 46 2.68 -3.92 10.85
C LEU A 46 2.90 -5.29 10.20
N CYS A 47 3.81 -5.37 9.22
CA CYS A 47 4.14 -6.63 8.55
C CYS A 47 4.81 -7.62 9.52
N GLU A 48 5.69 -7.16 10.41
CA GLU A 48 6.35 -8.03 11.40
C GLU A 48 5.38 -8.60 12.43
N ARG A 49 4.40 -7.81 12.89
CA ARG A 49 3.44 -8.23 13.93
C ARG A 49 2.27 -9.04 13.38
N HIS A 50 1.93 -8.86 12.11
CA HIS A 50 0.83 -9.53 11.45
C HIS A 50 1.23 -9.99 10.04
N PRO A 51 2.18 -10.94 9.94
CA PRO A 51 2.77 -11.37 8.66
C PRO A 51 1.73 -11.99 7.70
N ASP A 52 0.65 -12.54 8.24
CA ASP A 52 -0.42 -13.16 7.43
C ASP A 52 -1.50 -12.15 6.97
N LEU A 53 -1.38 -10.87 7.38
CA LEU A 53 -2.37 -9.83 7.09
C LEU A 53 -1.80 -8.65 6.30
N PHE A 54 -0.54 -8.29 6.52
CA PHE A 54 0.08 -7.13 5.90
C PHE A 54 1.31 -7.48 5.07
N ALA A 55 1.35 -6.89 3.88
CA ALA A 55 2.54 -6.78 3.05
C ALA A 55 2.67 -5.33 2.56
N THR A 56 3.88 -4.95 2.19
CA THR A 56 4.14 -3.67 1.51
C THR A 56 4.29 -3.89 0.01
N THR A 57 3.90 -2.90 -0.78
CA THR A 57 4.17 -2.90 -2.23
C THR A 57 5.64 -2.63 -2.50
N VAL A 58 6.20 -3.26 -3.54
CA VAL A 58 7.56 -2.99 -4.00
C VAL A 58 7.51 -1.94 -5.12
N SER A 59 8.06 -0.76 -4.86
CA SER A 59 8.08 0.35 -5.82
C SER A 59 9.13 0.13 -6.91
N HIS A 60 8.95 0.80 -8.05
CA HIS A 60 9.97 0.89 -9.10
C HIS A 60 10.93 2.05 -8.83
N THR A 61 12.19 1.92 -9.24
CA THR A 61 13.16 3.01 -9.17
C THR A 61 14.20 2.90 -10.28
N THR A 62 14.69 4.05 -10.73
CA THR A 62 15.68 4.22 -11.81
C THR A 62 17.10 4.34 -11.28
N ARG A 63 17.26 4.53 -9.96
CA ARG A 63 18.59 4.51 -9.33
C ARG A 63 19.17 3.10 -9.33
N ALA A 64 20.50 3.00 -9.32
CA ALA A 64 21.16 1.74 -9.09
C ALA A 64 20.88 1.20 -7.65
N PRO A 65 20.84 -0.14 -7.48
CA PRO A 65 20.77 -0.74 -6.16
C PRO A 65 21.99 -0.38 -5.31
N ARG A 66 21.76 -0.10 -4.03
CA ARG A 66 22.81 0.05 -3.02
C ARG A 66 23.29 -1.35 -2.57
N PRO A 67 24.50 -1.46 -1.99
CA PRO A 67 24.97 -2.73 -1.44
C PRO A 67 23.96 -3.36 -0.48
N GLY A 68 23.56 -4.61 -0.74
CA GLY A 68 22.61 -5.36 0.08
C GLY A 68 21.14 -5.27 -0.35
N GLU A 69 20.78 -4.32 -1.23
CA GLU A 69 19.44 -4.25 -1.82
C GLU A 69 19.25 -5.34 -2.87
N LYS A 70 18.02 -5.86 -2.98
CA LYS A 70 17.64 -6.94 -3.89
C LYS A 70 16.47 -6.50 -4.77
N HIS A 71 16.62 -6.73 -6.07
CA HIS A 71 15.55 -6.52 -7.05
C HIS A 71 14.32 -7.36 -6.69
N GLY A 72 13.13 -6.76 -6.77
CA GLY A 72 11.85 -7.41 -6.44
C GLY A 72 11.58 -7.56 -4.94
N ARG A 73 12.50 -7.11 -4.07
CA ARG A 73 12.29 -7.04 -2.61
C ARG A 73 12.32 -5.61 -2.12
N ASP A 74 13.41 -4.90 -2.40
CA ASP A 74 13.60 -3.53 -1.94
C ASP A 74 12.99 -2.54 -2.94
N TYR A 75 13.29 -2.73 -4.23
CA TYR A 75 12.69 -2.04 -5.37
C TYR A 75 12.71 -2.97 -6.59
N TYR A 76 11.87 -2.66 -7.58
CA TYR A 76 12.14 -3.03 -8.96
C TYR A 76 13.09 -2.00 -9.56
N PHE A 77 14.37 -2.36 -9.62
CA PHE A 77 15.40 -1.55 -10.28
C PHE A 77 15.24 -1.68 -11.79
N VAL A 78 14.84 -0.61 -12.46
CA VAL A 78 14.56 -0.56 -13.91
C VAL A 78 15.38 0.53 -14.58
N SER A 79 15.50 0.47 -15.91
CA SER A 79 16.13 1.55 -16.67
C SER A 79 15.23 2.80 -16.69
N TRP A 80 15.81 3.95 -17.02
CA TRP A 80 15.03 5.19 -17.23
C TRP A 80 14.01 5.04 -18.36
N ASP A 81 14.40 4.37 -19.45
CA ASP A 81 13.53 4.15 -20.61
C ASP A 81 12.35 3.25 -20.26
N ASP A 82 12.57 2.16 -19.50
CA ASP A 82 11.50 1.28 -19.04
C ASP A 82 10.54 1.98 -18.07
N PHE A 83 11.08 2.80 -17.15
CA PHE A 83 10.27 3.57 -16.23
C PHE A 83 9.40 4.58 -16.98
N ARG A 84 9.99 5.30 -17.94
CA ARG A 84 9.28 6.26 -18.77
C ARG A 84 8.18 5.59 -19.60
N ALA A 85 8.47 4.44 -20.22
CA ALA A 85 7.46 3.67 -20.94
C ALA A 85 6.29 3.24 -20.02
N SER A 86 6.58 2.92 -18.76
CA SER A 86 5.55 2.59 -17.75
C SER A 86 4.70 3.80 -17.36
N VAL A 87 5.29 4.99 -17.27
CA VAL A 87 4.53 6.25 -17.08
C VAL A 87 3.65 6.55 -18.29
N GLU A 88 4.19 6.44 -19.51
CA GLU A 88 3.47 6.73 -20.76
C GLU A 88 2.30 5.75 -21.02
N SER A 89 2.37 4.55 -20.44
CA SER A 89 1.32 3.52 -20.52
C SER A 89 0.36 3.52 -19.32
N ASP A 90 0.42 4.53 -18.44
CA ASP A 90 -0.43 4.66 -17.25
C ASP A 90 -0.36 3.43 -16.31
N ALA A 91 0.83 2.82 -16.21
CA ALA A 91 1.04 1.60 -15.44
C ALA A 91 1.29 1.86 -13.93
N PHE A 92 1.48 3.11 -13.51
CA PHE A 92 1.74 3.48 -12.12
C PHE A 92 0.58 4.22 -11.49
N LEU A 93 0.23 3.85 -10.25
CA LEU A 93 -0.72 4.62 -9.43
C LEU A 93 -0.17 6.00 -9.04
N GLU A 94 1.14 6.08 -8.76
CA GLU A 94 1.85 7.30 -8.41
C GLU A 94 3.32 7.19 -8.86
N HIS A 95 3.92 8.32 -9.27
CA HIS A 95 5.36 8.43 -9.53
C HIS A 95 5.85 9.85 -9.21
N MET A 96 7.14 9.98 -8.91
CA MET A 96 7.80 11.24 -8.55
C MET A 96 9.28 11.18 -8.94
N GLU A 97 9.83 12.31 -9.37
CA GLU A 97 11.27 12.53 -9.48
C GLU A 97 11.85 12.99 -8.13
N TYR A 98 12.94 12.36 -7.70
CA TYR A 98 13.61 12.64 -6.43
C TYR A 98 15.12 12.74 -6.63
N ASN A 99 15.72 13.86 -6.18
CA ASN A 99 17.13 14.18 -6.37
C ASN A 99 17.57 14.20 -7.85
N GLY A 100 16.71 14.67 -8.75
CA GLY A 100 17.01 14.80 -10.18
C GLY A 100 16.95 13.47 -10.96
N ARG A 101 16.26 12.46 -10.42
CA ARG A 101 16.13 11.10 -10.96
C ARG A 101 14.81 10.44 -10.58
#